data_AF-A0A928TXL4-F1
#
_entry.id   AF-A0A928TXL4-F1
#
_cell.length_a   1.000
_cell.length_b   1.000
_cell.length_c   1.000
_cell.angle_alpha   90.00
_cell.angle_beta   90.00
_cell.angle_gamma   90.00
#
_symmetry.space_group_name_H-M   'P 1'
#
loop_
_entity.id
_entity.type
_entity.pdbx_description
1 polymer ?
#
loop_
_entity_poly.entity_id
_entity_poly.type
_entity_poly.pdbx_seq_one_letter_code
_entity_poly.pdbx_strand_id
1 'polypeptide(L)'
;MGKTVFAHIEDGYGRLQLFVRQEEIGEQSHQIFRRLLDLGDFVQASGLMFRTKAGEVSLRVSQWKMLSKAISPLPVVKEEEVDGEIVRHSEFSNVEERYRQRYADLATNPAVRHVFRTRAKIITALRRFMDDNDFLEVETPILQPLYGGAAARPSSRINFSSTIATSCRMVYSCRMRSLTPARSSGWIKLQMERPRKSSAVCPPISRTASGLIYTIFSSA
;
A
#
# COMPACT_ATOMS: atom_id res chain seq x y z
N MET A 1 -14.91 35.56 22.00
CA MET A 1 -14.11 35.05 23.14
C MET A 1 -14.48 33.59 23.41
N GLY A 2 -13.87 32.64 22.69
CA GLY A 2 -14.05 31.21 22.98
C GLY A 2 -12.80 30.69 23.68
N LYS A 3 -12.93 30.27 24.93
CA LYS A 3 -11.84 29.70 25.76
C LYS A 3 -11.54 28.23 25.45
N THR A 4 -12.35 27.64 24.57
CA THR A 4 -12.29 26.23 24.19
C THR A 4 -12.34 26.12 22.68
N VAL A 5 -11.49 25.27 22.12
CA VAL A 5 -11.43 24.95 20.70
C VAL A 5 -11.52 23.44 20.53
N PHE A 6 -12.31 23.02 19.56
CA PHE A 6 -12.40 21.63 19.13
C PHE A 6 -11.72 21.51 17.78
N ALA A 7 -10.87 20.50 17.62
CA ALA A 7 -10.28 20.13 16.35
C ALA A 7 -10.38 18.62 16.16
N HIS A 8 -10.26 18.14 14.92
CA HIS A 8 -10.19 16.71 14.66
C HIS A 8 -8.82 16.40 14.07
N ILE A 9 -8.18 15.38 14.62
CA ILE A 9 -6.98 14.78 14.04
C ILE A 9 -7.39 13.45 13.40
N GLU A 10 -6.96 13.24 12.16
CA GLU A 10 -7.10 11.96 11.48
C GLU A 10 -5.71 11.33 11.38
N ASP A 11 -5.63 10.06 11.75
CA ASP A 11 -4.49 9.20 11.46
C ASP A 11 -4.91 8.10 10.47
N GLY A 12 -3.95 7.32 9.99
CA GLY A 12 -4.19 6.22 9.06
C GLY A 12 -5.22 5.17 9.53
N TYR A 13 -5.60 5.14 10.81
CA TYR A 13 -6.55 4.19 11.37
C TYR A 13 -7.90 4.78 11.77
N GLY A 14 -7.98 6.09 12.01
CA GLY A 14 -9.21 6.67 12.53
C GLY A 14 -9.09 8.15 12.85
N ARG A 15 -10.21 8.69 13.34
CA ARG A 15 -10.39 10.09 13.68
C ARG A 15 -10.51 10.24 15.20
N LEU A 16 -9.81 11.21 15.76
CA LEU A 16 -9.83 11.55 17.18
C LEU A 16 -10.14 13.04 17.33
N GLN A 17 -10.96 13.40 18.32
CA GLN A 17 -11.24 14.80 18.62
C GLN A 17 -10.21 15.35 19.60
N LEU A 18 -9.68 16.53 19.34
CA LEU A 18 -8.84 17.31 20.25
C LEU A 18 -9.70 18.32 20.98
N PHE A 19 -9.65 18.27 22.30
CA PHE A 19 -10.30 19.21 23.20
C PHE A 19 -9.25 20.13 23.81
N VAL A 20 -9.21 21.38 23.34
CA VAL A 20 -8.20 22.35 23.72
C VAL A 20 -8.84 23.44 24.58
N ARG A 21 -8.39 23.60 25.83
CA ARG A 21 -8.83 24.67 26.73
C ARG A 21 -7.69 25.63 27.02
N GLN A 22 -7.98 26.92 26.99
CA GLN A 22 -7.03 27.98 27.30
C GLN A 22 -6.39 27.83 28.70
N GLU A 23 -7.16 27.33 29.67
CA GLU A 23 -6.72 27.09 31.05
C GLU A 23 -5.61 26.02 31.15
N GLU A 24 -5.50 25.12 30.17
CA GLU A 24 -4.54 24.00 30.22
C GLU A 24 -3.25 24.27 29.46
N ILE A 25 -3.37 24.81 28.24
CA ILE A 25 -2.21 25.07 27.38
C ILE A 25 -1.63 26.48 27.55
N GLY A 26 -2.31 27.35 28.30
CA GLY A 26 -1.96 28.76 28.46
C GLY A 26 -2.48 29.67 27.35
N GLU A 27 -2.60 30.96 27.64
CA GLU A 27 -3.20 31.95 26.73
C GLU A 27 -2.41 32.14 25.42
N GLN A 28 -1.08 32.26 25.50
CA GLN A 28 -0.24 32.45 24.32
C GLN A 28 -0.34 31.26 23.37
N SER A 29 -0.14 30.04 23.88
CA SER A 29 -0.24 28.81 23.08
C SER A 29 -1.64 28.62 22.48
N HIS A 30 -2.70 29.01 23.21
CA HIS A 30 -4.07 28.96 22.72
C HIS A 30 -4.32 29.95 21.57
N GLN A 31 -3.79 31.17 21.66
CA GLN A 31 -3.88 32.14 20.56
C GLN A 31 -3.10 31.66 19.34
N ILE A 32 -1.91 31.07 19.53
CA ILE A 32 -1.11 30.49 18.45
C ILE A 32 -1.87 29.34 17.78
N PHE A 33 -2.41 28.41 18.57
CA PHE A 33 -3.19 27.27 18.07
C PHE A 33 -4.35 27.74 17.19
N ARG A 34 -5.09 28.77 17.63
CA ARG A 34 -6.26 29.28 16.92
C ARG A 34 -5.92 30.09 15.65
N ARG A 35 -4.77 30.77 15.63
CA ARG A 35 -4.38 31.63 14.50
C ARG A 35 -3.55 30.93 13.45
N LEU A 36 -2.71 29.97 13.85
CA LEU A 36 -1.73 29.36 12.96
C LEU A 36 -2.12 27.99 12.44
N LEU A 37 -3.14 27.33 13.00
CA LEU A 37 -3.54 26.01 12.49
C LEU A 37 -4.60 26.14 11.41
N ASP A 38 -4.29 25.49 10.29
CA ASP A 38 -5.18 25.35 9.14
C ASP A 38 -5.48 23.86 8.90
N LEU A 39 -6.48 23.60 8.04
CA LEU A 39 -6.84 22.25 7.66
C LEU A 39 -5.68 21.59 6.87
N GLY A 40 -5.27 20.40 7.32
CA GLY A 40 -4.18 19.63 6.69
C GLY A 40 -2.84 19.79 7.38
N ASP A 41 -2.73 20.62 8.43
CA ASP A 41 -1.52 20.71 9.23
C ASP A 41 -1.26 19.44 10.05
N PHE A 42 0.00 19.07 10.18
CA PHE A 42 0.44 17.98 11.03
C PHE A 42 0.77 18.50 12.42
N VAL A 43 0.04 18.01 13.42
CA VAL A 43 0.19 18.41 14.81
C VAL A 43 0.40 17.20 15.71
N GLN A 44 1.19 17.39 16.74
CA GLN A 44 1.32 16.48 17.87
C GLN A 44 0.53 17.08 19.04
N ALA A 45 -0.32 16.27 19.67
CA ALA A 45 -1.02 16.64 20.89
C ALA A 45 -0.81 15.53 21.93
N SER A 46 -0.60 15.93 23.19
CA SER A 46 -0.45 15.04 24.34
C SER A 46 -1.42 15.46 25.43
N GLY A 47 -1.92 14.49 26.19
CA GLY A 47 -2.88 14.76 27.25
C GLY A 47 -3.66 13.54 27.70
N LEU A 48 -4.82 13.78 28.30
CA LEU A 48 -5.67 12.74 28.89
C LEU A 48 -6.82 12.37 27.95
N MET A 49 -7.03 11.08 27.71
CA MET A 49 -8.21 10.63 26.95
C MET A 49 -9.46 10.66 27.84
N PHE A 50 -10.57 11.11 27.29
CA PHE A 50 -11.88 11.07 27.93
C PHE A 50 -12.98 10.89 26.88
N ARG A 51 -14.19 10.55 27.35
CA ARG A 51 -15.39 10.56 26.50
C ARG A 51 -16.22 11.80 26.82
N THR A 52 -16.64 12.51 25.77
CA THR A 52 -17.55 13.64 25.92
C THR A 52 -18.97 13.16 26.24
N LYS A 53 -19.84 14.09 26.67
CA LYS A 53 -21.27 13.80 26.86
C LYS A 53 -21.97 13.33 25.59
N ALA A 54 -21.44 13.70 24.42
CA ALA A 54 -21.91 13.25 23.11
C ALA A 54 -21.43 11.83 22.74
N GLY A 55 -20.59 11.20 23.56
CA GLY A 55 -20.07 9.86 23.32
C GLY A 55 -18.82 9.80 22.43
N GLU A 56 -18.33 10.94 21.92
CA GLU A 56 -17.10 11.00 21.13
C GLU A 56 -15.86 10.78 22.02
N VAL A 57 -14.89 10.03 21.49
CA VAL A 57 -13.57 9.84 22.12
C VAL A 57 -12.72 11.08 21.84
N SER A 58 -12.29 11.76 22.90
CA SER A 58 -11.61 13.03 22.80
C SER A 58 -10.35 13.05 23.66
N LEU A 59 -9.32 13.74 23.18
CA LEU A 59 -8.08 14.00 23.91
C LEU A 59 -8.14 15.39 24.52
N ARG A 60 -8.09 15.47 25.85
CA ARG A 60 -7.94 16.72 26.59
C ARG A 60 -6.48 17.15 26.53
N VAL A 61 -6.18 18.17 25.73
CA VAL A 61 -4.81 18.54 25.34
C VAL A 61 -4.13 19.33 26.46
N SER A 62 -3.06 18.77 27.03
CA SER A 62 -2.18 19.46 27.97
C SER A 62 -0.99 20.13 27.28
N GLN A 63 -0.49 19.52 26.21
CA GLN A 63 0.63 20.04 25.42
C GLN A 63 0.41 19.75 23.93
N TRP A 64 0.82 20.69 23.08
CA TRP A 64 0.77 20.52 21.64
C TRP A 64 2.00 21.09 20.97
N LYS A 65 2.32 20.56 19.79
CA LYS A 65 3.43 21.01 18.95
C LYS A 65 3.04 20.92 17.48
N MET A 66 3.36 21.94 16.69
CA MET A 66 3.27 21.88 15.23
C MET A 66 4.45 21.04 14.71
N LEU A 67 4.14 19.99 13.94
CA LEU A 67 5.15 19.13 13.31
C LEU A 67 5.49 19.61 11.90
N SER A 68 4.47 19.89 11.10
CA SER A 68 4.63 20.37 9.73
C SER A 68 3.42 21.21 9.32
N LYS A 69 3.70 22.35 8.70
CA LYS A 69 2.70 23.28 8.19
C LYS A 69 2.36 22.90 6.74
N ALA A 70 1.07 22.73 6.44
CA ALA A 70 0.62 22.54 5.07
C ALA A 70 0.60 23.90 4.35
N ILE A 71 1.51 24.07 3.38
CA ILE A 71 1.58 25.29 2.55
C ILE A 71 0.49 25.27 1.47
N SER A 72 0.24 24.10 0.90
CA SER A 72 -0.86 23.89 -0.04
C SER A 72 -2.06 23.36 0.72
N PRO A 73 -3.21 24.07 0.72
CA PRO A 73 -4.40 23.58 1.40
C PRO A 73 -4.85 22.28 0.76
N LEU A 74 -5.28 21.33 1.59
CA LEU A 74 -5.94 20.13 1.08
C LEU A 74 -7.24 20.56 0.39
N PRO A 75 -7.56 19.97 -0.78
CA PRO A 75 -8.84 20.24 -1.44
C PRO A 75 -9.97 19.83 -0.51
N VAL A 76 -10.94 20.73 -0.38
CA VAL A 76 -12.02 20.57 0.58
C VAL A 76 -13.00 19.54 0.03
N VAL A 77 -13.08 18.38 0.66
CA VAL A 77 -14.15 17.42 0.38
C VAL A 77 -15.44 18.02 0.91
N LYS A 78 -16.33 18.42 0.00
CA LYS A 78 -17.68 18.83 0.39
C LYS A 78 -18.48 17.56 0.61
N GLU A 79 -18.88 17.32 1.84
CA GLU A 79 -19.88 16.30 2.17
C GLU A 79 -21.24 16.97 1.95
N GLU A 80 -21.95 16.62 0.88
CA GLU A 80 -23.34 17.04 0.67
C GLU A 80 -24.25 15.86 1.01
N GLU A 81 -25.21 16.11 1.90
CA GLU A 81 -26.27 15.15 2.22
C GLU A 81 -27.39 15.36 1.20
N VAL A 82 -27.49 14.48 0.21
CA VAL A 82 -28.59 14.43 -0.75
C VAL A 82 -29.35 13.14 -0.47
N ASP A 83 -30.64 13.26 -0.14
CA ASP A 83 -31.56 12.13 0.09
C ASP A 83 -31.11 11.11 1.17
N GLY A 84 -30.47 11.58 2.26
CA GLY A 84 -30.09 10.74 3.39
C GLY A 84 -28.85 9.87 3.16
N GLU A 85 -28.17 10.01 2.01
CA GLU A 85 -26.84 9.48 1.75
C GLU A 85 -25.80 10.60 1.80
N ILE A 86 -24.71 10.37 2.54
CA ILE A 86 -23.58 11.29 2.62
C ILE A 86 -22.77 11.15 1.33
N VAL A 87 -23.07 11.99 0.33
CA VAL A 87 -22.31 12.03 -0.92
C VAL A 87 -21.11 12.94 -0.72
N ARG A 88 -19.94 12.33 -0.57
CA ARG A 88 -18.65 13.02 -0.53
C ARG A 88 -18.29 13.49 -1.94
N HIS A 89 -18.63 14.72 -2.28
CA HIS A 89 -18.16 15.36 -3.50
C HIS A 89 -16.70 15.77 -3.31
N SER A 90 -15.78 14.84 -3.56
CA SER A 90 -14.37 15.17 -3.73
C SER A 90 -14.19 15.96 -5.01
N GLU A 91 -13.53 17.13 -4.96
CA GLU A 91 -13.19 17.97 -6.13
C GLU A 91 -12.38 17.21 -7.20
N PHE A 92 -11.82 16.04 -6.85
CA PHE A 92 -11.12 15.12 -7.75
C PHE A 92 -12.03 14.21 -8.60
N SER A 93 -13.12 14.75 -9.17
CA SER A 93 -13.93 13.99 -10.14
C SER A 93 -13.13 13.65 -11.40
N ASN A 94 -12.24 14.57 -11.82
CA ASN A 94 -11.38 14.38 -12.98
C ASN A 94 -10.30 13.31 -12.73
N VAL A 95 -10.22 12.34 -13.65
CA VAL A 95 -9.28 11.22 -13.61
C VAL A 95 -7.82 11.71 -13.73
N GLU A 96 -7.55 12.72 -14.55
CA GLU A 96 -6.18 13.20 -14.78
C GLU A 96 -5.58 13.89 -13.56
N GLU A 97 -6.37 14.73 -12.87
CA GLU A 97 -5.93 15.43 -11.68
C GLU A 97 -5.63 14.46 -10.54
N ARG A 98 -6.41 13.39 -10.40
CA ARG A 98 -6.13 12.29 -9.46
C ARG A 98 -4.79 11.62 -9.73
N TYR A 99 -4.43 11.43 -11.00
CA TYR A 99 -3.13 10.86 -11.37
C TYR A 99 -1.98 11.83 -11.08
N ARG A 100 -2.18 13.14 -11.30
CA ARG A 100 -1.16 14.18 -11.06
C ARG A 100 -0.95 14.48 -9.57
N GLN A 101 -2.02 14.49 -8.78
CA GLN A 101 -2.02 14.85 -7.36
C GLN A 101 -2.44 13.67 -6.48
N ARG A 102 -1.82 12.51 -6.70
CA ARG A 102 -2.15 11.27 -5.96
C ARG A 102 -2.02 11.43 -4.44
N TYR A 103 -1.11 12.28 -3.97
CA TYR A 103 -0.94 12.55 -2.53
C TYR A 103 -2.20 13.16 -1.91
N ALA A 104 -2.84 14.11 -2.60
CA ALA A 104 -4.06 14.77 -2.14
C ALA A 104 -5.27 13.83 -2.21
N ASP A 105 -5.34 13.00 -3.26
CA ASP A 105 -6.35 11.93 -3.41
C ASP A 105 -6.27 10.91 -2.26
N LEU A 106 -5.06 10.48 -1.87
CA LEU A 106 -4.86 9.55 -0.75
C LEU A 106 -5.15 10.16 0.63
N ALA A 107 -4.94 11.47 0.78
CA ALA A 107 -5.25 12.20 2.01
C ALA A 107 -6.76 12.36 2.20
N THR A 108 -7.49 12.65 1.12
CA THR A 108 -8.91 12.99 1.15
C THR A 108 -9.84 11.79 1.00
N ASN A 109 -9.42 10.71 0.33
CA ASN A 109 -10.26 9.55 0.02
C ASN A 109 -9.78 8.27 0.75
N PRO A 110 -10.40 7.91 1.90
CA PRO A 110 -10.09 6.69 2.62
C PRO A 110 -10.30 5.40 1.81
N ALA A 111 -11.26 5.37 0.87
CA ALA A 111 -11.53 4.19 0.06
C ALA A 111 -10.36 3.89 -0.89
N VAL A 112 -9.79 4.93 -1.51
CA VAL A 112 -8.60 4.79 -2.37
C VAL A 112 -7.41 4.32 -1.52
N ARG A 113 -7.21 4.89 -0.32
CA ARG A 113 -6.18 4.42 0.63
C ARG A 113 -6.30 2.93 0.94
N HIS A 114 -7.53 2.43 1.10
CA HIS A 114 -7.79 1.00 1.33
C HIS A 114 -7.39 0.12 0.12
N VAL A 115 -7.63 0.58 -1.12
CA VAL A 115 -7.20 -0.14 -2.33
C VAL A 115 -5.68 -0.29 -2.38
N PHE A 116 -4.93 0.76 -2.07
CA PHE A 116 -3.45 0.70 -2.03
C PHE A 116 -2.94 -0.23 -0.93
N ARG A 117 -3.53 -0.17 0.27
CA ARG A 117 -3.20 -1.10 1.37
C ARG A 117 -3.49 -2.56 0.97
N THR A 118 -4.62 -2.80 0.32
CA THR A 118 -5.00 -4.13 -0.16
C THR A 118 -4.03 -4.63 -1.21
N ARG A 119 -3.63 -3.79 -2.17
CA ARG A 119 -2.61 -4.13 -3.17
C ARG A 119 -1.28 -4.53 -2.53
N ALA A 120 -0.82 -3.79 -1.52
CA ALA A 120 0.41 -4.12 -0.79
C ALA A 120 0.28 -5.48 -0.05
N LYS A 121 -0.87 -5.75 0.57
CA LYS A 121 -1.16 -7.04 1.22
C LYS A 121 -1.18 -8.19 0.21
N ILE A 122 -1.79 -8.01 -0.96
CA ILE A 122 -1.82 -9.02 -2.03
C ILE A 122 -0.40 -9.38 -2.49
N ILE A 123 0.46 -8.37 -2.75
CA ILE A 123 1.85 -8.61 -3.16
C ILE A 123 2.61 -9.35 -2.06
N THR A 124 2.42 -8.95 -0.80
CA THR A 124 3.06 -9.61 0.34
C THR A 124 2.60 -11.06 0.50
N ALA A 125 1.30 -11.32 0.34
CA ALA A 125 0.74 -12.66 0.40
C ALA A 125 1.25 -13.55 -0.75
N LEU A 126 1.37 -13.00 -1.96
CA LEU A 126 1.93 -13.70 -3.11
C LEU A 126 3.39 -14.08 -2.86
N ARG A 127 4.21 -13.16 -2.34
CA ARG A 127 5.61 -13.46 -2.00
C ARG A 127 5.71 -14.58 -0.98
N ARG A 128 4.97 -14.47 0.13
CA ARG A 128 4.93 -15.52 1.16
C ARG A 128 4.53 -16.88 0.59
N PHE A 129 3.49 -16.92 -0.25
CA PHE A 129 3.09 -18.16 -0.91
C PHE A 129 4.21 -18.75 -1.78
N MET A 130 4.95 -17.92 -2.52
CA MET A 130 6.08 -18.38 -3.33
C MET A 130 7.25 -18.86 -2.45
N ASP A 131 7.57 -18.12 -1.38
CA ASP A 131 8.62 -18.48 -0.43
C ASP A 131 8.31 -19.82 0.28
N ASP A 132 7.06 -20.02 0.69
CA ASP A 132 6.58 -21.27 1.32
C ASP A 132 6.63 -22.49 0.37
N ASN A 133 6.76 -22.25 -0.93
CA ASN A 133 6.90 -23.28 -1.97
C ASN A 133 8.34 -23.35 -2.54
N ASP A 134 9.33 -22.86 -1.80
CA ASP A 134 10.76 -22.90 -2.15
C ASP A 134 11.12 -22.16 -3.46
N PHE A 135 10.33 -21.16 -3.87
CA PHE A 135 10.72 -20.28 -4.96
C PHE A 135 11.74 -19.23 -4.50
N LEU A 136 12.73 -18.93 -5.34
CA LEU A 136 13.72 -17.90 -5.08
C LEU A 136 13.37 -16.60 -5.84
N GLU A 137 13.13 -15.49 -5.12
CA GLU A 137 12.95 -14.17 -5.73
C GLU A 137 14.29 -13.69 -6.32
N VAL A 138 14.30 -13.39 -7.62
CA VAL A 138 15.50 -12.95 -8.34
C VAL A 138 15.27 -11.62 -9.04
N GLU A 139 16.16 -10.67 -8.80
CA GLU A 139 16.19 -9.43 -9.55
C GLU A 139 16.94 -9.63 -10.87
N THR A 140 16.39 -9.07 -11.94
CA THR A 140 16.97 -9.21 -13.28
C THR A 140 17.01 -7.83 -13.94
N PRO A 141 18.00 -7.55 -14.81
CA PRO A 141 18.30 -6.18 -15.26
C PRO A 141 17.18 -5.56 -16.12
N ILE A 142 16.60 -4.44 -15.68
CA ILE A 142 15.49 -3.79 -16.37
C ILE A 142 15.91 -3.22 -17.74
N LEU A 143 17.14 -2.73 -17.85
CA LEU A 143 17.69 -2.18 -19.09
C LEU A 143 18.43 -3.29 -19.85
N GLN A 144 18.03 -3.52 -21.11
CA GLN A 144 18.62 -4.57 -21.94
C GLN A 144 18.96 -4.01 -23.34
N PRO A 145 20.17 -4.27 -23.87
CA PRO A 145 20.55 -3.81 -25.19
C PRO A 145 19.72 -4.48 -26.29
N LEU A 146 19.35 -5.76 -26.08
CA LEU A 146 18.45 -6.53 -26.91
C LEU A 146 17.26 -6.98 -26.06
N TYR A 147 16.06 -6.63 -26.50
CA TYR A 147 14.82 -7.03 -25.86
C TYR A 147 14.26 -8.29 -26.53
N GLY A 148 13.66 -9.18 -25.74
CA GLY A 148 12.98 -10.38 -26.20
C GLY A 148 11.95 -10.85 -25.15
N GLY A 149 11.03 -11.73 -25.54
CA GLY A 149 10.09 -12.37 -24.61
C GLY A 149 8.61 -11.95 -24.70
N ALA A 150 8.28 -10.89 -25.45
CA ALA A 150 6.91 -10.57 -25.89
C ALA A 150 6.90 -9.81 -27.22
N ALA A 151 5.77 -9.90 -27.94
CA ALA A 151 5.51 -9.11 -29.13
C ALA A 151 4.97 -7.72 -28.76
N ALA A 152 5.86 -6.82 -28.33
CA ALA A 152 5.53 -5.42 -28.11
C ALA A 152 6.72 -4.52 -28.54
N ARG A 153 6.45 -3.22 -28.75
CA ARG A 153 7.47 -2.22 -29.15
C ARG A 153 8.08 -1.54 -27.91
N PRO A 154 9.41 -1.56 -27.72
CA PRO A 154 10.01 -1.04 -26.50
C PRO A 154 10.24 0.45 -26.59
N SER A 155 10.30 1.08 -25.42
CA SER A 155 10.90 2.40 -25.29
C SER A 155 12.42 2.27 -25.34
N SER A 156 13.04 2.99 -26.27
CA SER A 156 14.50 3.07 -26.43
C SER A 156 15.04 4.33 -25.75
N ARG A 157 16.12 4.20 -24.99
CA ARG A 157 16.92 5.31 -24.47
C ARG A 157 18.40 5.07 -24.77
N ILE A 158 19.15 6.12 -25.05
CA ILE A 158 20.60 6.03 -25.21
C ILE A 158 21.23 6.05 -23.82
N ASN A 159 22.02 5.03 -23.49
CA ASN A 159 22.81 5.02 -22.27
C ASN A 159 24.05 5.88 -22.46
N PHE A 160 24.21 6.90 -21.62
CA PHE A 160 25.31 7.86 -21.73
C PHE A 160 26.68 7.23 -21.45
N SER A 161 26.77 6.23 -20.55
CA SER A 161 28.05 5.61 -20.18
C SER A 161 28.60 4.64 -21.23
N SER A 162 27.74 4.04 -22.05
CA SER A 162 28.12 2.98 -22.99
C SER A 162 27.87 3.36 -24.46
N THR A 163 27.25 4.51 -24.72
CA THR A 163 26.85 4.98 -26.07
C THR A 163 26.09 3.90 -26.87
N ILE A 164 25.41 2.99 -26.16
CA ILE A 164 24.63 1.90 -26.75
C ILE A 164 23.16 2.17 -26.50
N ALA A 165 22.35 2.03 -27.55
CA ALA A 165 20.90 2.08 -27.45
C ALA A 165 20.43 0.93 -26.54
N THR A 166 19.74 1.29 -25.46
CA THR A 166 19.26 0.33 -24.48
C THR A 166 17.75 0.45 -24.37
N SER A 167 17.07 -0.69 -24.34
CA SER A 167 15.63 -0.76 -24.30
C SER A 167 15.15 -1.16 -22.90
N CYS A 168 13.99 -0.63 -22.51
CA CYS A 168 13.35 -1.06 -21.27
C CYS A 168 12.75 -2.47 -21.45
N ARG A 169 12.94 -3.35 -20.46
CA ARG A 169 12.42 -4.71 -20.49
C ARG A 169 10.90 -4.72 -20.50
N MET A 170 10.35 -5.63 -21.30
CA MET A 170 8.91 -5.95 -21.30
C MET A 170 8.56 -7.16 -20.46
N VAL A 171 9.35 -8.24 -20.56
CA VAL A 171 9.03 -9.54 -19.94
C VAL A 171 10.27 -10.20 -19.36
N TYR A 172 10.07 -10.90 -18.25
CA TYR A 172 11.11 -11.63 -17.52
C TYR A 172 11.46 -13.01 -18.13
N SER A 173 10.64 -13.52 -19.06
CA SER A 173 10.65 -14.91 -19.53
C SER A 173 11.99 -15.36 -20.12
N CYS A 174 12.61 -14.54 -20.98
CA CYS A 174 13.91 -14.86 -21.58
C CYS A 174 15.01 -14.99 -20.52
N ARG A 175 15.02 -14.12 -19.49
CA ARG A 175 16.05 -14.15 -18.45
C ARG A 175 15.79 -15.21 -17.39
N MET A 176 14.54 -15.41 -16.99
CA MET A 176 14.17 -16.51 -16.09
C MET A 176 14.51 -17.87 -16.68
N ARG A 177 14.30 -18.06 -18.00
CA ARG A 177 14.69 -19.30 -18.69
C ARG A 177 16.20 -19.53 -18.69
N SER A 178 17.02 -18.47 -18.77
CA SER A 178 18.49 -18.63 -18.65
C SER A 178 18.95 -18.93 -17.22
N LEU A 179 18.16 -18.58 -16.21
CA LEU A 179 18.44 -18.89 -14.81
C LEU A 179 18.03 -20.31 -14.44
N THR A 180 17.09 -20.90 -15.18
CA THR A 180 16.75 -22.32 -15.03
C THR A 180 17.83 -23.16 -15.71
N PRO A 181 18.60 -23.98 -14.98
CA PRO A 181 19.64 -24.81 -15.59
C PRO A 181 19.01 -25.74 -16.63
N ALA A 182 19.55 -25.77 -17.85
CA ALA A 182 19.03 -26.61 -18.94
C ALA A 182 19.05 -28.12 -18.61
N ARG A 183 19.80 -28.54 -17.58
CA ARG A 183 19.92 -29.91 -17.09
C ARG A 183 20.28 -29.90 -15.60
N SER A 184 19.29 -29.97 -14.71
CA SER A 184 19.52 -30.50 -13.36
C SER A 184 18.25 -31.18 -12.87
N SER A 185 18.40 -32.44 -12.53
CA SER A 185 17.39 -33.47 -12.26
C SER A 185 16.69 -33.32 -10.90
N GLY A 186 16.48 -32.08 -10.43
CA GLY A 186 15.90 -31.83 -9.10
C GLY A 186 15.13 -30.53 -8.94
N TRP A 187 15.14 -29.63 -9.93
CA TRP A 187 14.33 -28.42 -9.89
C TRP A 187 13.05 -28.67 -10.67
N ILE A 188 11.91 -28.54 -10.00
CA ILE A 188 10.57 -28.79 -10.54
C ILE A 188 10.42 -28.04 -11.86
N LYS A 189 10.60 -28.78 -12.95
CA LYS A 189 10.28 -28.37 -14.29
C LYS A 189 8.76 -28.33 -14.30
N LEU A 190 8.18 -27.14 -14.14
CA LEU A 190 6.80 -26.87 -14.50
C LEU A 190 6.68 -27.12 -16.02
N GLN A 191 6.62 -28.39 -16.39
CA GLN A 191 6.09 -28.82 -17.68
C GLN A 191 4.61 -28.48 -17.64
N MET A 192 4.31 -27.26 -18.04
CA MET A 192 2.99 -26.90 -18.54
C MET A 192 2.83 -27.64 -19.87
N GLU A 193 2.57 -28.95 -19.82
CA GLU A 193 2.15 -29.71 -20.98
C GLU A 193 0.80 -29.15 -21.42
N ARG A 194 0.81 -28.49 -22.59
CA ARG A 194 -0.42 -28.15 -23.29
C ARG A 194 -1.18 -29.46 -23.52
N PRO A 195 -2.46 -29.58 -23.13
CA PRO A 195 -3.21 -30.79 -23.42
C PRO A 195 -3.33 -30.94 -24.93
N ARG A 196 -2.67 -31.95 -25.49
CA ARG A 196 -2.99 -32.43 -26.84
C ARG A 196 -4.36 -33.10 -26.75
N LYS A 197 -5.30 -32.65 -27.58
CA LYS A 197 -6.58 -33.33 -27.80
C LYS A 197 -6.31 -34.75 -28.31
N SER A 198 -6.62 -35.77 -27.51
CA SER A 198 -7.26 -37.02 -27.99
C SER A 198 -7.58 -37.95 -26.81
N SER A 199 -8.87 -38.25 -26.69
CA SER A 199 -9.50 -39.45 -26.12
C SER A 199 -8.61 -40.52 -25.46
N ALA A 200 -8.83 -40.78 -24.15
CA ALA A 200 -9.12 -42.12 -23.61
C ALA A 200 -9.12 -42.10 -22.06
N VAL A 201 -10.27 -42.48 -21.49
CA VAL A 201 -10.47 -43.35 -20.32
C VAL A 201 -9.62 -43.09 -19.05
N CYS A 202 -10.26 -42.61 -17.99
CA CYS A 202 -9.77 -42.72 -16.61
C CYS A 202 -9.85 -44.16 -16.10
N PRO A 203 -8.78 -44.75 -15.53
CA PRO A 203 -8.91 -45.88 -14.62
C PRO A 203 -8.95 -45.39 -13.14
N PRO A 204 -9.48 -46.21 -12.22
CA PRO A 204 -9.95 -45.76 -10.91
C PRO A 204 -8.82 -45.63 -9.88
N ILE A 205 -9.08 -44.77 -8.89
CA ILE A 205 -8.29 -44.57 -7.69
C ILE A 205 -8.29 -45.87 -6.87
N SER A 206 -7.12 -46.49 -6.72
CA SER A 206 -6.89 -47.51 -5.68
C SER A 206 -6.02 -46.93 -4.58
N ARG A 207 -6.56 -46.94 -3.37
CA ARG A 207 -5.86 -46.69 -2.11
C ARG A 207 -4.93 -47.87 -1.82
N THR A 208 -3.67 -47.62 -1.51
CA THR A 208 -2.94 -48.37 -0.49
C THR A 208 -1.96 -47.44 0.20
N ALA A 209 -2.04 -47.44 1.53
CA ALA A 209 -1.15 -46.75 2.45
C ALA A 209 0.08 -47.61 2.71
N SER A 210 1.24 -46.99 2.93
CA SER A 210 2.24 -47.34 3.97
C SER A 210 3.60 -46.75 3.63
N GLY A 211 4.23 -46.05 4.57
CA GLY A 211 5.60 -45.59 4.41
C GLY A 211 6.06 -44.51 5.39
N LEU A 212 5.74 -44.69 6.67
CA LEU A 212 6.33 -43.95 7.79
C LEU A 212 7.83 -44.24 7.89
N ILE A 213 8.67 -43.21 7.93
CA ILE A 213 9.99 -43.27 8.57
C ILE A 213 10.11 -42.05 9.48
N TYR A 214 9.91 -42.28 10.78
CA TYR A 214 10.38 -41.42 11.86
C TYR A 214 11.83 -41.78 12.18
N THR A 215 12.67 -40.77 12.43
CA THR A 215 13.88 -40.95 13.24
C THR A 215 13.97 -39.79 14.23
N ILE A 216 13.84 -40.11 15.53
CA ILE A 216 14.09 -39.23 16.68
C ILE A 216 15.29 -39.81 17.45
N PHE A 217 15.97 -38.91 18.18
CA PHE A 217 17.04 -39.03 19.19
C PHE A 217 18.45 -38.69 18.67
N SER A 218 19.25 -37.87 19.35
CA SER A 218 19.29 -37.57 20.79
C SER A 218 19.70 -36.12 21.06
N SER A 219 19.11 -35.55 22.11
CA SER A 219 19.58 -34.37 22.83
C SER A 219 20.94 -34.61 23.49
N ALA A 220 21.85 -33.66 23.33
CA ALA A 220 22.76 -33.11 24.35
C ALA A 220 23.23 -31.73 23.85
#